data_AF-A0A223N1A9-F1
#
_entry.id   AF-A0A223N1A9-F1
#
_cell.length_a   1.000
_cell.length_b   1.000
_cell.length_c   1.000
_cell.angle_alpha   90.00
_cell.angle_beta   90.00
_cell.angle_gamma   90.00
#
_symmetry.space_group_name_H-M   'P 1'
#
loop_
_entity.id
_entity.type
_entity.pdbx_description
1 polymer ?
#
loop_
_entity_poly.entity_id
_entity_poly.type
_entity_poly.pdbx_seq_one_letter_code
_entity_poly.pdbx_strand_id
1 'polypeptide(L)'
;MTNFAARLEQVTKKSEVFKQFGRGVERETLRYTPEGSLALTPHPEALGSALTNRWITTDFAESLLEFITPVSHDVPTLLSQLADIHHFAQTKLGDEKLWPLSMPCYVGSEDDIELAQYGSSNTGKMKTLYREGLKRRYGSLMQIISGVHFNFSFPESFWDALYGDQTESQRTETKSAAYFGVIRNYYRFGWLIPYFFGASPALCSSFVRGRESHLPFEHIGKTLYLPHATSLRLSDLGYTNSAQSGLKIGFNSLDQYLEGLNQAIRTPSKEFAELGVYVDGEHRQLNSNVLQIENELYAPIRPKRVAKNDEKPSQALERGGVEYIEVRSLDVNPFSPIGITEDQVRFLDLFLTWTALSDSDPMDNCELACWRDNWNKVILEGRKPGLELQIGCRGEKLTLQAWAHSVFDDLRKIAQVMDSACGGNAYQAVCEKLSSWIDNPELTFSAQLLEQTKQFGGLGKVGCALGAEYRQANLAHHYQTYSESVMEEEVLRSRAAQQQIEQHDTQSFEEFLESYFSYLK
;
A
#
# COMPACT_ATOMS: atom_id res chain seq x y z
N MET A 1 14.97 -29.10 -16.33
CA MET A 1 14.58 -27.67 -16.36
C MET A 1 13.56 -27.49 -15.24
N THR A 2 13.72 -26.52 -14.34
CA THR A 2 12.71 -26.25 -13.30
C THR A 2 11.42 -25.73 -13.96
N ASN A 3 10.27 -25.87 -13.27
CA ASN A 3 9.01 -25.31 -13.78
C ASN A 3 9.12 -23.80 -14.05
N PHE A 4 9.84 -23.09 -13.18
CA PHE A 4 10.19 -21.68 -13.38
C PHE A 4 10.91 -21.43 -14.71
N ALA A 5 12.01 -22.15 -14.98
CA ALA A 5 12.79 -21.95 -16.20
C ALA A 5 11.98 -22.28 -17.47
N ALA A 6 11.13 -23.32 -17.42
CA ALA A 6 10.26 -23.67 -18.54
C ALA A 6 9.19 -22.61 -18.81
N ARG A 7 8.54 -22.08 -17.75
CA ARG A 7 7.55 -21.00 -17.88
C ARG A 7 8.20 -19.70 -18.34
N LEU A 8 9.40 -19.37 -17.84
CA LEU A 8 10.16 -18.21 -18.31
C LEU A 8 10.44 -18.33 -19.81
N GLU A 9 11.00 -19.45 -20.27
CA GLU A 9 11.26 -19.70 -21.70
C GLU A 9 9.98 -19.55 -22.53
N GLN A 10 8.85 -20.08 -22.05
CA GLN A 10 7.57 -19.98 -22.73
C GLN A 10 7.10 -18.52 -22.89
N VAL A 11 7.19 -17.72 -21.82
CA VAL A 11 6.84 -16.29 -21.84
C VAL A 11 7.80 -15.49 -22.72
N THR A 12 9.10 -15.82 -22.74
CA THR A 12 10.11 -15.10 -23.54
C THR A 12 9.92 -15.22 -25.05
N LYS A 13 9.16 -16.22 -25.53
CA LYS A 13 8.84 -16.37 -26.96
C LYS A 13 8.09 -15.15 -27.51
N LYS A 14 7.43 -14.39 -26.64
CA LYS A 14 6.78 -13.11 -26.96
C LYS A 14 7.39 -12.00 -26.10
N SER A 15 8.62 -11.59 -26.40
CA SER A 15 9.38 -10.61 -25.60
C SER A 15 8.65 -9.29 -25.30
N GLU A 16 7.71 -8.87 -26.16
CA GLU A 16 6.86 -7.69 -25.96
C GLU A 16 6.02 -7.72 -24.67
N VAL A 17 5.79 -8.89 -24.07
CA VAL A 17 5.07 -9.04 -22.79
C VAL A 17 5.69 -8.20 -21.68
N PHE A 18 7.02 -8.04 -21.67
CA PHE A 18 7.76 -7.32 -20.63
C PHE A 18 7.69 -5.79 -20.79
N LYS A 19 7.19 -5.29 -21.93
CA LYS A 19 7.01 -3.85 -22.17
C LYS A 19 5.60 -3.34 -21.84
N GLN A 20 4.67 -4.25 -21.53
CA GLN A 20 3.24 -3.94 -21.45
C GLN A 20 2.65 -4.16 -20.05
N PHE A 21 3.48 -4.34 -19.02
CA PHE A 21 3.01 -4.38 -17.64
C PHE A 21 2.22 -3.11 -17.30
N GLY A 22 1.04 -3.25 -16.70
CA GLY A 22 0.28 -2.12 -16.18
C GLY A 22 0.73 -1.80 -14.76
N ARG A 23 1.04 -0.53 -14.49
CA ARG A 23 1.51 -0.06 -13.18
C ARG A 23 0.71 1.14 -12.74
N GLY A 24 0.39 1.24 -11.46
CA GLY A 24 -0.15 2.44 -10.83
C GLY A 24 0.45 2.62 -9.45
N VAL A 25 0.53 3.87 -8.98
CA VAL A 25 1.03 4.18 -7.64
C VAL A 25 0.00 5.01 -6.89
N GLU A 26 -0.27 4.60 -5.66
CA GLU A 26 -0.96 5.41 -4.66
C GLU A 26 0.08 5.81 -3.61
N ARG A 27 0.23 7.11 -3.33
CA ARG A 27 1.20 7.63 -2.35
C ARG A 27 0.51 8.53 -1.36
N GLU A 28 0.59 8.14 -0.09
CA GLU A 28 0.02 8.89 1.03
C GLU A 28 1.03 9.85 1.66
N THR A 29 0.59 11.01 2.13
CA THR A 29 1.44 11.99 2.81
C THR A 29 0.65 12.99 3.64
N LEU A 30 1.13 13.25 4.86
CA LEU A 30 0.53 14.26 5.72
C LEU A 30 0.96 15.66 5.29
N ARG A 31 0.00 16.58 5.24
CA ARG A 31 0.27 18.02 5.26
C ARG A 31 0.72 18.42 6.66
N TYR A 32 1.78 19.21 6.73
CA TYR A 32 2.32 19.70 8.00
C TYR A 32 2.79 21.14 7.88
N THR A 33 2.75 21.86 9.00
CA THR A 33 3.09 23.30 9.07
C THR A 33 4.60 23.52 8.98
N PRO A 34 5.08 24.76 8.73
CA PRO A 34 6.50 25.06 8.74
C PRO A 34 7.25 24.59 10.00
N GLU A 35 6.57 24.57 11.15
CA GLU A 35 7.07 24.19 12.47
C GLU A 35 7.17 22.67 12.69
N GLY A 36 6.64 21.85 11.78
CA GLY A 36 6.69 20.39 11.88
C GLY A 36 5.42 19.73 12.44
N SER A 37 4.41 20.51 12.82
CA SER A 37 3.14 20.01 13.36
C SER A 37 2.16 19.62 12.26
N LEU A 38 1.25 18.68 12.55
CA LEU A 38 0.18 18.31 11.63
C LEU A 38 -0.64 19.55 11.19
N ALA A 39 -0.94 19.67 9.90
CA ALA A 39 -1.81 20.74 9.42
C ALA A 39 -3.26 20.47 9.86
N LEU A 40 -3.91 21.51 10.40
CA LEU A 40 -5.32 21.47 10.85
C LEU A 40 -6.25 22.22 9.88
N THR A 41 -5.71 22.78 8.81
CA THR A 41 -6.50 23.39 7.75
C THR A 41 -7.27 22.31 6.98
N PRO A 42 -8.44 22.63 6.41
CA PRO A 42 -9.19 21.69 5.57
C PRO A 42 -8.40 21.33 4.30
N HIS A 43 -8.87 20.32 3.57
CA HIS A 43 -8.37 19.99 2.24
C HIS A 43 -8.42 21.26 1.36
N PRO A 44 -7.28 21.71 0.80
CA PRO A 44 -7.25 22.96 0.06
C PRO A 44 -8.21 22.93 -1.12
N GLU A 45 -9.11 23.90 -1.20
CA GLU A 45 -10.09 23.95 -2.29
C GLU A 45 -9.40 23.92 -3.66
N ALA A 46 -8.22 24.55 -3.78
CA ALA A 46 -7.42 24.59 -5.00
C ALA A 46 -6.90 23.21 -5.47
N LEU A 47 -7.11 22.14 -4.70
CA LEU A 47 -6.93 20.75 -5.12
C LEU A 47 -8.23 20.09 -5.62
N GLY A 48 -9.36 20.78 -5.52
CA GLY A 48 -10.66 20.32 -6.01
C GLY A 48 -11.46 19.60 -4.92
N SER A 49 -12.21 18.59 -5.34
CA SER A 49 -13.00 17.75 -4.45
C SER A 49 -12.27 16.43 -4.19
N ALA A 50 -11.88 16.18 -2.93
CA ALA A 50 -11.29 14.89 -2.56
C ALA A 50 -12.23 13.70 -2.86
N LEU A 51 -13.56 13.91 -2.84
CA LEU A 51 -14.53 12.85 -3.15
C LEU A 51 -14.43 12.35 -4.59
N THR A 52 -14.12 13.23 -5.54
CA THR A 52 -14.29 12.92 -6.96
C THR A 52 -13.07 13.22 -7.82
N ASN A 53 -12.04 13.91 -7.30
CA ASN A 53 -10.80 14.17 -8.02
C ASN A 53 -10.10 12.84 -8.38
N ARG A 54 -9.60 12.75 -9.61
CA ARG A 54 -9.02 11.53 -10.18
C ARG A 54 -7.60 11.23 -9.70
N TRP A 55 -6.87 12.23 -9.22
CA TRP A 55 -5.44 12.14 -8.93
C TRP A 55 -5.06 12.53 -7.51
N ILE A 56 -5.83 13.41 -6.88
CA ILE A 56 -5.55 13.94 -5.55
C ILE A 56 -6.78 13.78 -4.67
N THR A 57 -6.69 12.94 -3.65
CA THR A 57 -7.75 12.72 -2.65
C THR A 57 -7.17 12.76 -1.24
N THR A 58 -7.96 12.36 -0.26
CA THR A 58 -7.56 12.16 1.13
C THR A 58 -7.82 10.72 1.53
N ASP A 59 -6.94 10.14 2.35
CA ASP A 59 -7.18 8.86 2.99
C ASP A 59 -7.93 9.09 4.33
N PHE A 60 -7.45 8.62 5.49
CA PHE A 60 -8.19 8.68 6.75
C PHE A 60 -8.46 10.11 7.25
N ALA A 61 -7.45 10.96 7.27
CA ALA A 61 -7.51 12.31 7.83
C ALA A 61 -7.60 13.38 6.74
N GLU A 62 -8.17 14.54 7.08
CA GLU A 62 -8.31 15.69 6.18
C GLU A 62 -6.94 16.27 5.74
N SER A 63 -5.92 16.05 6.56
CA SER A 63 -4.53 16.41 6.25
C SER A 63 -3.71 15.28 5.62
N LEU A 64 -4.26 14.06 5.49
CA LEU A 64 -3.58 12.93 4.85
C LEU A 64 -3.94 12.88 3.37
N LEU A 65 -3.14 13.55 2.54
CA LEU A 65 -3.29 13.49 1.09
C LEU A 65 -2.92 12.12 0.55
N GLU A 66 -3.61 11.69 -0.50
CA GLU A 66 -3.31 10.51 -1.27
C GLU A 66 -3.24 10.88 -2.76
N PHE A 67 -2.11 10.56 -3.38
CA PHE A 67 -1.85 10.80 -4.80
C PHE A 67 -1.94 9.51 -5.59
N ILE A 68 -2.78 9.48 -6.62
CA ILE A 68 -3.12 8.28 -7.38
C ILE A 68 -2.77 8.50 -8.85
N THR A 69 -1.83 7.71 -9.38
CA THR A 69 -1.53 7.75 -10.81
C THR A 69 -2.56 6.93 -11.59
N PRO A 70 -2.93 7.34 -12.81
CA PRO A 70 -3.51 6.42 -13.79
C PRO A 70 -2.57 5.23 -14.06
N VAL A 71 -3.11 4.18 -14.69
CA VAL A 71 -2.27 3.05 -15.12
C VAL A 71 -1.28 3.52 -16.19
N SER A 72 -0.01 3.15 -16.05
CA SER A 72 1.07 3.40 -17.01
C SER A 72 1.76 2.10 -17.38
N HIS A 73 2.23 2.03 -18.63
CA HIS A 73 3.02 0.90 -19.14
C HIS A 73 4.52 1.20 -19.16
N ASP A 74 4.89 2.45 -18.92
CA ASP A 74 6.26 2.95 -18.93
C ASP A 74 6.64 3.49 -17.54
N VAL A 75 7.80 3.07 -17.03
CA VAL A 75 8.25 3.41 -15.67
C VAL A 75 8.59 4.90 -15.53
N PRO A 76 9.36 5.53 -16.45
CA PRO A 76 9.52 6.98 -16.46
C PRO A 76 8.19 7.74 -16.45
N THR A 77 7.24 7.35 -17.30
CA THR A 77 5.91 7.98 -17.36
C THR A 77 5.15 7.85 -16.04
N LEU A 78 5.21 6.69 -15.37
CA LEU A 78 4.59 6.49 -14.06
C LEU A 78 5.15 7.47 -13.01
N LEU A 79 6.47 7.64 -12.99
CA LEU A 79 7.14 8.52 -12.03
C LEU A 79 6.90 10.00 -12.35
N SER A 80 6.89 10.38 -13.62
CA SER A 80 6.60 11.76 -14.03
C SER A 80 5.15 12.14 -13.77
N GLN A 81 4.18 11.23 -13.94
CA GLN A 81 2.80 11.44 -13.50
C GLN A 81 2.74 11.75 -12.01
N LEU A 82 3.39 10.93 -11.18
CA LEU A 82 3.40 11.11 -9.73
C LEU A 82 4.11 12.43 -9.33
N ALA A 83 5.22 12.77 -9.99
CA ALA A 83 5.95 14.02 -9.74
C ALA A 83 5.14 15.27 -10.12
N ASP A 84 4.43 15.25 -11.24
CA ASP A 84 3.55 16.33 -11.67
C ASP A 84 2.39 16.54 -10.68
N ILE A 85 1.84 15.45 -10.12
CA ILE A 85 0.82 15.50 -9.07
C ILE A 85 1.39 16.14 -7.79
N HIS A 86 2.58 15.72 -7.34
CA HIS A 86 3.25 16.30 -6.17
C HIS A 86 3.57 17.78 -6.37
N HIS A 87 4.06 18.15 -7.56
CA HIS A 87 4.35 19.53 -7.92
C HIS A 87 3.08 20.38 -7.81
N PHE A 88 2.02 20.00 -8.54
CA PHE A 88 0.75 20.73 -8.50
C PHE A 88 0.24 20.86 -7.07
N ALA A 89 0.19 19.76 -6.33
CA ALA A 89 -0.28 19.76 -4.95
C ALA A 89 0.50 20.78 -4.10
N GLN A 90 1.83 20.70 -4.12
CA GLN A 90 2.70 21.58 -3.34
C GLN A 90 2.54 23.07 -3.69
N THR A 91 2.20 23.42 -4.94
CA THR A 91 1.89 24.82 -5.33
C THR A 91 0.62 25.36 -4.66
N LYS A 92 -0.30 24.49 -4.23
CA LYS A 92 -1.60 24.86 -3.64
C LYS A 92 -1.63 24.80 -2.11
N LEU A 93 -0.52 24.46 -1.47
CA LEU A 93 -0.42 24.29 -0.01
C LEU A 93 0.04 25.54 0.74
N GLY A 94 0.37 26.63 0.05
CA GLY A 94 0.95 27.82 0.68
C GLY A 94 2.28 27.49 1.38
N ASP A 95 2.31 27.67 2.70
CA ASP A 95 3.49 27.40 3.53
C ASP A 95 3.55 25.96 4.08
N GLU A 96 2.47 25.19 3.95
CA GLU A 96 2.45 23.78 4.33
C GLU A 96 3.34 22.93 3.42
N LYS A 97 3.76 21.79 3.94
CA LYS A 97 4.70 20.86 3.31
C LYS A 97 4.13 19.44 3.34
N LEU A 98 4.69 18.57 2.50
CA LEU A 98 4.36 17.15 2.44
C LEU A 98 5.33 16.33 3.31
N TRP A 99 4.81 15.56 4.26
CA TRP A 99 5.63 14.73 5.16
C TRP A 99 6.33 13.60 4.38
N PRO A 100 7.66 13.44 4.50
CA PRO A 100 8.42 12.54 3.63
C PRO A 100 8.62 11.12 4.20
N LEU A 101 8.08 10.81 5.39
CA LEU A 101 8.28 9.51 6.06
C LEU A 101 6.95 8.78 6.24
N SER A 102 7.00 7.45 6.37
CA SER A 102 5.81 6.65 6.71
C SER A 102 5.30 6.93 8.12
N MET A 103 6.19 7.00 9.11
CA MET A 103 5.79 7.25 10.49
C MET A 103 5.62 8.76 10.72
N PRO A 104 4.47 9.20 11.23
CA PRO A 104 4.27 10.60 11.57
C PRO A 104 5.09 10.98 12.81
N CYS A 105 5.35 12.28 12.96
CA CYS A 105 5.94 12.84 14.18
C CYS A 105 5.20 14.13 14.57
N TYR A 106 5.42 14.60 15.80
CA TYR A 106 4.85 15.84 16.33
C TYR A 106 3.32 15.94 16.27
N VAL A 107 2.64 14.79 16.36
CA VAL A 107 1.20 14.73 16.54
C VAL A 107 0.88 15.16 17.97
N GLY A 108 0.00 16.16 18.10
CA GLY A 108 -0.46 16.71 19.37
C GLY A 108 -1.36 15.74 20.13
N SER A 109 -2.66 16.02 20.14
CA SER A 109 -3.69 15.07 20.56
C SER A 109 -4.15 14.20 19.39
N GLU A 110 -4.60 12.97 19.67
CA GLU A 110 -5.34 12.19 18.66
C GLU A 110 -6.64 12.90 18.24
N ASP A 111 -7.21 13.69 19.15
CA ASP A 111 -8.44 14.46 18.91
C ASP A 111 -8.23 15.60 17.93
N ASP A 112 -6.98 16.05 17.71
CA ASP A 112 -6.65 17.08 16.73
C ASP A 112 -6.66 16.53 15.29
N ILE A 113 -6.74 15.21 15.11
CA ILE A 113 -6.77 14.58 13.79
C ILE A 113 -8.21 14.66 13.26
N GLU A 114 -8.45 15.68 12.43
CA GLU A 114 -9.69 15.85 11.69
C GLU A 114 -9.84 14.73 10.65
N LEU A 115 -11.01 14.08 10.64
CA LEU A 115 -11.31 13.04 9.67
C LEU A 115 -11.51 13.65 8.28
N ALA A 116 -11.20 12.88 7.23
CA ALA A 116 -11.42 13.35 5.88
C ALA A 116 -12.90 13.69 5.62
N GLN A 117 -13.13 14.88 5.08
CA GLN A 117 -14.44 15.45 4.80
C GLN A 117 -14.77 15.34 3.31
N TYR A 118 -15.89 14.70 2.97
CA TYR A 118 -16.30 14.45 1.58
C TYR A 118 -17.61 15.14 1.19
N GLY A 119 -17.97 16.21 1.91
CA GLY A 119 -19.17 16.99 1.65
C GLY A 119 -20.46 16.36 2.20
N SER A 120 -21.59 16.79 1.64
CA SER A 120 -22.91 16.55 2.23
C SER A 120 -23.68 15.38 1.59
N SER A 121 -23.15 14.82 0.49
CA SER A 121 -23.76 13.68 -0.18
C SER A 121 -23.79 12.44 0.71
N ASN A 122 -24.72 11.53 0.47
CA ASN A 122 -24.83 10.26 1.20
C ASN A 122 -23.54 9.43 1.05
N THR A 123 -22.99 9.35 -0.16
CA THR A 123 -21.69 8.70 -0.42
C THR A 123 -20.54 9.38 0.34
N GLY A 124 -20.51 10.72 0.37
CA GLY A 124 -19.51 11.49 1.10
C GLY A 124 -19.60 11.27 2.61
N LYS A 125 -20.80 11.41 3.19
CA LYS A 125 -21.10 11.14 4.60
C LYS A 125 -20.74 9.71 5.00
N MET A 126 -21.04 8.73 4.17
CA MET A 126 -20.67 7.34 4.43
C MET A 126 -19.16 7.14 4.48
N LYS A 127 -18.40 7.78 3.58
CA LYS A 127 -16.92 7.73 3.59
C LYS A 127 -16.32 8.37 4.85
N THR A 128 -16.90 9.46 5.34
CA THR A 128 -16.49 10.10 6.61
C THR A 128 -16.92 9.24 7.81
N LEU A 129 -18.13 8.69 7.82
CA LEU A 129 -18.63 7.79 8.88
C LEU A 129 -17.82 6.49 8.98
N TYR A 130 -17.35 5.95 7.85
CA TYR A 130 -16.43 4.82 7.84
C TYR A 130 -15.16 5.13 8.66
N ARG A 131 -14.58 6.32 8.47
CA ARG A 131 -13.38 6.80 9.19
C ARG A 131 -13.67 7.08 10.65
N GLU A 132 -14.86 7.58 10.98
CA GLU A 132 -15.30 7.71 12.38
C GLU A 132 -15.34 6.35 13.08
N GLY A 133 -15.81 5.31 12.38
CA GLY A 133 -15.71 3.94 12.87
C GLY A 133 -14.26 3.48 13.07
N LEU A 134 -13.36 3.75 12.11
CA LEU A 134 -11.93 3.41 12.25
C LEU A 134 -11.27 4.12 13.43
N LYS A 135 -11.57 5.42 13.63
CA LYS A 135 -11.10 6.22 14.77
C LYS A 135 -11.49 5.57 16.09
N ARG A 136 -12.75 5.18 16.23
CA ARG A 136 -13.25 4.58 17.49
C ARG A 136 -12.75 3.16 17.72
N ARG A 137 -12.58 2.39 16.65
CA ARG A 137 -12.11 0.99 16.74
C ARG A 137 -10.61 0.91 17.00
N TYR A 138 -9.82 1.80 16.41
CA TYR A 138 -8.36 1.63 16.31
C TYR A 138 -7.52 2.82 16.79
N GLY A 139 -8.16 3.96 17.08
CA GLY A 139 -7.50 5.24 17.35
C GLY A 139 -7.07 5.96 16.07
N SER A 140 -6.92 7.28 16.14
CA SER A 140 -6.58 8.09 14.97
C SER A 140 -5.10 8.02 14.61
N LEU A 141 -4.21 7.81 15.58
CA LEU A 141 -2.75 7.81 15.33
C LEU A 141 -2.34 6.74 14.31
N MET A 142 -2.88 5.53 14.45
CA MET A 142 -2.56 4.42 13.54
C MET A 142 -2.89 4.75 12.09
N GLN A 143 -3.98 5.47 11.89
CA GLN A 143 -4.58 5.72 10.59
C GLN A 143 -3.90 6.88 9.82
N ILE A 144 -2.97 7.60 10.47
CA ILE A 144 -2.19 8.66 9.82
C ILE A 144 -0.75 8.23 9.49
N ILE A 145 -0.43 6.95 9.65
CA ILE A 145 0.79 6.38 9.06
C ILE A 145 0.61 6.38 7.54
N SER A 146 1.60 6.79 6.78
CA SER A 146 1.52 6.77 5.31
C SER A 146 2.29 5.60 4.70
N GLY A 147 1.85 5.15 3.54
CA GLY A 147 2.53 4.15 2.73
C GLY A 147 2.54 4.49 1.24
N VAL A 148 3.02 3.52 0.48
CA VAL A 148 2.89 3.49 -0.98
C VAL A 148 2.18 2.20 -1.37
N HIS A 149 1.14 2.29 -2.19
CA HIS A 149 0.55 1.13 -2.85
C HIS A 149 1.05 1.05 -4.28
N PHE A 150 1.53 -0.13 -4.67
CA PHE A 150 1.96 -0.41 -6.04
C PHE A 150 0.96 -1.35 -6.68
N ASN A 151 0.20 -0.82 -7.63
CA ASN A 151 -0.78 -1.54 -8.43
C ASN A 151 -0.07 -2.14 -9.65
N PHE A 152 -0.26 -3.44 -9.90
CA PHE A 152 0.43 -4.16 -10.96
C PHE A 152 -0.48 -5.14 -11.69
N SER A 153 -0.40 -5.14 -13.03
CA SER A 153 -1.06 -6.14 -13.88
C SER A 153 -0.13 -6.66 -14.98
N PHE A 154 -0.26 -7.96 -15.26
CA PHE A 154 0.33 -8.55 -16.45
C PHE A 154 -0.57 -8.30 -17.67
N PRO A 155 -0.01 -8.02 -18.85
CA PRO A 155 -0.77 -7.87 -20.09
C PRO A 155 -1.40 -9.20 -20.50
N GLU A 156 -2.46 -9.16 -21.32
CA GLU A 156 -3.09 -10.37 -21.86
C GLU A 156 -2.11 -11.25 -22.64
N SER A 157 -1.13 -10.64 -23.31
CA SER A 157 -0.06 -11.35 -24.01
C SER A 157 0.77 -12.27 -23.10
N PHE A 158 0.90 -11.95 -21.81
CA PHE A 158 1.59 -12.79 -20.82
C PHE A 158 0.76 -14.06 -20.53
N TRP A 159 -0.55 -13.91 -20.36
CA TRP A 159 -1.46 -15.03 -20.13
C TRP A 159 -1.64 -15.91 -21.37
N ASP A 160 -1.67 -15.31 -22.55
CA ASP A 160 -1.66 -16.03 -23.83
C ASP A 160 -0.38 -16.85 -23.98
N ALA A 161 0.77 -16.31 -23.57
CA ALA A 161 2.02 -17.03 -23.64
C ALA A 161 2.01 -18.27 -22.73
N LEU A 162 1.49 -18.16 -21.49
CA LEU A 162 1.46 -19.25 -20.52
C LEU A 162 0.40 -20.32 -20.80
N TYR A 163 -0.80 -19.92 -21.22
CA TYR A 163 -1.97 -20.81 -21.28
C TYR A 163 -2.52 -21.04 -22.69
N GLY A 164 -1.96 -20.35 -23.70
CA GLY A 164 -2.46 -20.41 -25.07
C GLY A 164 -3.81 -19.71 -25.25
N ASP A 165 -4.45 -20.00 -26.38
CA ASP A 165 -5.76 -19.45 -26.72
C ASP A 165 -6.85 -20.04 -25.82
N GLN A 166 -7.68 -19.18 -25.25
CA GLN A 166 -8.75 -19.55 -24.32
C GLN A 166 -10.01 -18.73 -24.61
N THR A 167 -11.16 -19.27 -24.23
CA THR A 167 -12.40 -18.47 -24.15
C THR A 167 -12.28 -17.45 -23.02
N GLU A 168 -13.11 -16.40 -23.05
CA GLU A 168 -13.11 -15.35 -22.01
C GLU A 168 -13.35 -15.92 -20.59
N SER A 169 -14.23 -16.91 -20.45
CA SER A 169 -14.51 -17.57 -19.18
C SER A 169 -13.29 -18.35 -18.66
N GLN A 170 -12.66 -19.16 -19.53
CA GLN A 170 -11.43 -19.89 -19.19
C GLN A 170 -10.27 -18.94 -18.86
N ARG A 171 -10.14 -17.83 -19.59
CA ARG A 171 -9.13 -16.80 -19.33
C ARG A 171 -9.36 -16.16 -17.95
N THR A 172 -10.60 -15.86 -17.61
CA THR A 172 -10.97 -15.28 -16.30
C THR A 172 -10.57 -16.20 -15.14
N GLU A 173 -10.88 -17.51 -15.26
CA GLU A 173 -10.54 -18.50 -14.25
C GLU A 173 -9.02 -18.68 -14.11
N THR A 174 -8.31 -18.90 -15.22
CA THR A 174 -6.86 -19.13 -15.20
C THR A 174 -6.07 -17.91 -14.75
N LYS A 175 -6.46 -16.70 -15.19
CA LYS A 175 -5.86 -15.43 -14.74
C LYS A 175 -6.06 -15.23 -13.23
N SER A 176 -7.27 -15.50 -12.73
CA SER A 176 -7.55 -15.42 -11.29
C SER A 176 -6.71 -16.43 -10.50
N ALA A 177 -6.66 -17.69 -10.93
CA ALA A 177 -5.84 -18.72 -10.31
C ALA A 177 -4.34 -18.35 -10.30
N ALA A 178 -3.84 -17.78 -11.40
CA ALA A 178 -2.45 -17.32 -11.51
C ALA A 178 -2.15 -16.15 -10.55
N TYR A 179 -3.03 -15.15 -10.45
CA TYR A 179 -2.89 -14.07 -9.48
C TYR A 179 -2.98 -14.56 -8.03
N PHE A 180 -3.81 -15.55 -7.72
CA PHE A 180 -3.76 -16.18 -6.39
C PHE A 180 -2.44 -16.92 -6.16
N GLY A 181 -1.85 -17.54 -7.19
CA GLY A 181 -0.48 -18.07 -7.13
C GLY A 181 0.55 -16.99 -6.79
N VAL A 182 0.47 -15.82 -7.44
CA VAL A 182 1.27 -14.62 -7.13
C VAL A 182 1.09 -14.21 -5.68
N ILE A 183 -0.16 -14.09 -5.19
CA ILE A 183 -0.45 -13.72 -3.80
C ILE A 183 0.16 -14.72 -2.82
N ARG A 184 0.03 -16.03 -3.06
CA ARG A 184 0.63 -17.05 -2.17
C ARG A 184 2.16 -16.91 -2.13
N ASN A 185 2.80 -16.72 -3.28
CA ASN A 185 4.25 -16.50 -3.35
C ASN A 185 4.66 -15.15 -2.75
N TYR A 186 3.82 -14.12 -2.83
CA TYR A 186 4.03 -12.86 -2.14
C TYR A 186 4.05 -13.06 -0.62
N TYR A 187 3.17 -13.86 -0.04
CA TYR A 187 3.24 -14.18 1.40
C TYR A 187 4.53 -14.94 1.76
N ARG A 188 5.02 -15.83 0.90
CA ARG A 188 6.26 -16.61 1.11
C ARG A 188 7.54 -15.75 1.07
N PHE A 189 7.61 -14.82 0.12
CA PHE A 189 8.87 -14.16 -0.26
C PHE A 189 8.81 -12.63 -0.17
N GLY A 190 7.63 -12.03 0.00
CA GLY A 190 7.43 -10.59 -0.01
C GLY A 190 8.11 -9.87 1.16
N TRP A 191 8.63 -10.59 2.16
CA TRP A 191 9.51 -10.04 3.19
C TRP A 191 10.79 -9.40 2.61
N LEU A 192 11.17 -9.71 1.36
CA LEU A 192 12.23 -9.00 0.64
C LEU A 192 11.93 -7.49 0.50
N ILE A 193 10.65 -7.12 0.40
CA ILE A 193 10.22 -5.71 0.24
C ILE A 193 10.56 -4.89 1.50
N PRO A 194 10.07 -5.23 2.72
CA PRO A 194 10.49 -4.52 3.92
C PRO A 194 11.98 -4.68 4.20
N TYR A 195 12.63 -5.79 3.83
CA TYR A 195 14.08 -5.92 3.97
C TYR A 195 14.86 -4.83 3.21
N PHE A 196 14.61 -4.67 1.91
CA PHE A 196 15.33 -3.66 1.11
C PHE A 196 14.78 -2.24 1.32
N PHE A 197 13.46 -2.10 1.35
CA PHE A 197 12.77 -0.83 1.22
C PHE A 197 11.93 -0.43 2.43
N GLY A 198 11.95 -1.22 3.51
CA GLY A 198 11.41 -0.77 4.79
C GLY A 198 12.15 0.48 5.24
N ALA A 199 11.40 1.53 5.58
CA ALA A 199 11.92 2.84 5.90
C ALA A 199 11.23 3.42 7.15
N SER A 200 10.92 2.54 8.11
CA SER A 200 10.35 2.92 9.39
C SER A 200 10.97 2.13 10.56
N PRO A 201 12.32 2.14 10.73
CA PRO A 201 12.99 1.45 11.85
C PRO A 201 12.74 2.14 13.21
N ALA A 202 12.16 3.34 13.18
CA ALA A 202 12.00 4.24 14.29
C ALA A 202 10.64 4.94 14.22
N LEU A 203 10.16 5.41 15.38
CA LEU A 203 8.92 6.17 15.52
C LEU A 203 9.05 7.22 16.62
N CYS A 204 8.24 8.28 16.58
CA CYS A 204 8.21 9.27 17.65
C CYS A 204 7.41 8.73 18.85
N SER A 205 7.85 9.01 20.08
CA SER A 205 7.22 8.49 21.30
C SER A 205 5.76 8.92 21.48
N SER A 206 5.33 9.99 20.80
CA SER A 206 3.92 10.41 20.72
C SER A 206 3.03 9.31 20.11
N PHE A 207 3.59 8.45 19.25
CA PHE A 207 2.86 7.44 18.49
C PHE A 207 2.49 6.20 19.32
N VAL A 208 3.23 5.91 20.38
CA VAL A 208 2.98 4.77 21.28
C VAL A 208 2.34 5.20 22.60
N ARG A 209 1.90 6.46 22.72
CA ARG A 209 1.24 6.93 23.95
C ARG A 209 -0.03 6.13 24.18
N GLY A 210 -0.15 5.52 25.36
CA GLY A 210 -1.31 4.71 25.73
C GLY A 210 -1.29 3.27 25.20
N ARG A 211 -0.25 2.85 24.46
CA ARG A 211 -0.07 1.46 24.03
C ARG A 211 1.11 0.83 24.79
N GLU A 212 0.86 -0.25 25.53
CA GLU A 212 1.94 -1.05 26.10
C GLU A 212 2.63 -1.84 24.99
N SER A 213 3.96 -1.78 24.93
CA SER A 213 4.77 -2.61 24.02
C SER A 213 5.88 -3.28 24.80
N HIS A 214 6.06 -4.58 24.58
CA HIS A 214 7.17 -5.35 25.14
C HIS A 214 8.41 -5.35 24.23
N LEU A 215 8.39 -4.57 23.14
CA LEU A 215 9.53 -4.47 22.24
C LEU A 215 10.69 -3.72 22.93
N PRO A 216 11.94 -4.21 22.77
CA PRO A 216 13.11 -3.65 23.45
C PRO A 216 13.61 -2.39 22.75
N PHE A 217 12.82 -1.31 22.82
CA PHE A 217 13.16 -0.04 22.19
C PHE A 217 14.43 0.58 22.75
N GLU A 218 15.29 1.06 21.85
CA GLU A 218 16.31 2.05 22.14
C GLU A 218 15.78 3.46 21.84
N HIS A 219 16.49 4.49 22.34
CA HIS A 219 16.00 5.87 22.31
C HIS A 219 17.02 6.85 21.73
N ILE A 220 16.56 7.75 20.88
CA ILE A 220 17.29 8.96 20.44
C ILE A 220 16.39 10.16 20.76
N GLY A 221 16.64 10.84 21.88
CA GLY A 221 15.75 11.89 22.36
C GLY A 221 14.32 11.37 22.59
N LYS A 222 13.35 11.86 21.82
CA LYS A 222 11.93 11.41 21.85
C LYS A 222 11.60 10.38 20.75
N THR A 223 12.59 9.84 20.07
CA THR A 223 12.41 8.80 19.05
C THR A 223 12.73 7.44 19.66
N LEU A 224 11.84 6.48 19.43
CA LEU A 224 12.01 5.07 19.76
C LEU A 224 12.45 4.32 18.50
N TYR A 225 13.36 3.36 18.62
CA TYR A 225 13.76 2.53 17.48
C TYR A 225 14.19 1.13 17.92
N LEU A 226 14.17 0.18 16.99
CA LEU A 226 14.80 -1.12 17.15
C LEU A 226 16.07 -1.19 16.29
N PRO A 227 17.22 -1.64 16.82
CA PRO A 227 18.51 -1.56 16.12
C PRO A 227 18.55 -2.21 14.75
N HIS A 228 17.78 -3.30 14.57
CA HIS A 228 17.76 -4.12 13.36
C HIS A 228 16.40 -4.12 12.63
N ALA A 229 15.43 -3.33 13.10
CA ALA A 229 14.14 -3.25 12.43
C ALA A 229 14.25 -2.64 11.04
N THR A 230 13.31 -3.02 10.19
CA THR A 230 13.19 -2.55 8.82
C THR A 230 11.95 -1.65 8.66
N SER A 231 10.77 -2.17 8.98
CA SER A 231 9.49 -1.45 8.81
C SER A 231 8.53 -1.65 9.99
N LEU A 232 8.63 -0.81 11.02
CA LEU A 232 7.68 -0.82 12.14
C LEU A 232 6.25 -0.47 11.69
N ARG A 233 6.08 0.21 10.55
CA ARG A 233 4.78 0.44 9.91
C ARG A 233 4.00 -0.88 9.67
N LEU A 234 4.69 -1.97 9.37
CA LEU A 234 4.10 -3.29 9.13
C LEU A 234 3.99 -4.14 10.41
N SER A 235 4.45 -3.65 11.56
CA SER A 235 4.33 -4.36 12.84
C SER A 235 2.99 -4.09 13.52
N ASP A 236 2.76 -4.77 14.66
CA ASP A 236 1.60 -4.55 15.56
C ASP A 236 1.55 -3.16 16.20
N LEU A 237 2.62 -2.37 16.08
CA LEU A 237 2.58 -0.96 16.45
C LEU A 237 2.15 -0.06 15.30
N GLY A 238 2.28 -0.55 14.06
CA GLY A 238 1.85 0.13 12.85
C GLY A 238 0.41 -0.22 12.53
N TYR A 239 0.16 -0.72 11.31
CA TYR A 239 -1.19 -0.89 10.76
C TYR A 239 -1.88 -2.23 11.08
N THR A 240 -1.22 -3.20 11.71
CA THR A 240 -1.84 -4.50 11.97
C THR A 240 -2.75 -4.43 13.20
N ASN A 241 -3.95 -4.99 13.06
CA ASN A 241 -4.98 -4.96 14.09
C ASN A 241 -5.32 -6.38 14.57
N SER A 242 -5.27 -6.58 15.88
CA SER A 242 -5.56 -7.85 16.56
C SER A 242 -6.98 -8.36 16.31
N ALA A 243 -7.97 -7.48 16.12
CA ALA A 243 -9.36 -7.90 15.85
C ALA A 243 -9.49 -8.67 14.53
N GLN A 244 -8.56 -8.44 13.57
CA GLN A 244 -8.53 -9.13 12.29
C GLN A 244 -7.65 -10.38 12.29
N SER A 245 -6.82 -10.59 13.32
CA SER A 245 -5.87 -11.71 13.41
C SER A 245 -6.55 -13.09 13.39
N GLY A 246 -7.81 -13.16 13.85
CA GLY A 246 -8.65 -14.36 13.82
C GLY A 246 -9.35 -14.63 12.48
N LEU A 247 -9.29 -13.70 11.51
CA LEU A 247 -9.93 -13.86 10.20
C LEU A 247 -9.17 -14.90 9.37
N LYS A 248 -9.89 -15.95 8.98
CA LYS A 248 -9.37 -17.05 8.15
C LYS A 248 -9.75 -16.83 6.69
N ILE A 249 -9.11 -15.87 6.04
CA ILE A 249 -9.29 -15.60 4.61
C ILE A 249 -8.24 -16.38 3.83
N GLY A 250 -8.69 -17.29 2.98
CA GLY A 250 -7.81 -18.15 2.18
C GLY A 250 -7.40 -17.49 0.86
N PHE A 251 -6.27 -17.95 0.31
CA PHE A 251 -5.68 -17.44 -0.94
C PHE A 251 -5.43 -18.56 -1.97
N ASN A 252 -6.17 -19.67 -1.89
CA ASN A 252 -6.01 -20.78 -2.84
C ASN A 252 -6.86 -20.61 -4.09
N SER A 253 -8.01 -19.93 -3.99
CA SER A 253 -8.89 -19.60 -5.12
C SER A 253 -9.66 -18.30 -4.87
N LEU A 254 -10.26 -17.76 -5.94
CA LEU A 254 -11.15 -16.61 -5.87
C LEU A 254 -12.35 -16.86 -4.97
N ASP A 255 -13.01 -18.00 -5.14
CA ASP A 255 -14.19 -18.38 -4.35
C ASP A 255 -13.86 -18.45 -2.86
N GLN A 256 -12.74 -19.08 -2.50
CA GLN A 256 -12.31 -19.18 -1.11
C GLN A 256 -12.05 -17.80 -0.49
N TYR A 257 -11.43 -16.89 -1.26
CA TYR A 257 -11.18 -15.52 -0.80
C TYR A 257 -12.49 -14.75 -0.61
N LEU A 258 -13.40 -14.82 -1.58
CA LEU A 258 -14.70 -14.14 -1.54
C LEU A 258 -15.58 -14.67 -0.41
N GLU A 259 -15.60 -15.99 -0.17
CA GLU A 259 -16.32 -16.61 0.93
C GLU A 259 -15.77 -16.11 2.28
N GLY A 260 -14.45 -16.14 2.48
CA GLY A 260 -13.82 -15.65 3.70
C GLY A 260 -14.05 -14.16 3.96
N LEU A 261 -13.96 -13.33 2.92
CA LEU A 261 -14.24 -11.89 3.02
C LEU A 261 -15.73 -11.63 3.33
N ASN A 262 -16.64 -12.34 2.66
CA ASN A 262 -18.08 -12.24 2.90
C ASN A 262 -18.48 -12.69 4.31
N GLN A 263 -17.80 -13.69 4.86
CA GLN A 263 -17.98 -14.11 6.23
C GLN A 263 -17.48 -13.03 7.20
N ALA A 264 -16.29 -12.46 6.96
CA ALA A 264 -15.69 -11.44 7.82
C ALA A 264 -16.58 -10.19 7.96
N ILE A 265 -17.13 -9.67 6.86
CA ILE A 265 -18.02 -8.49 6.89
C ILE A 265 -19.39 -8.75 7.54
N ARG A 266 -19.77 -10.02 7.74
CA ARG A 266 -21.03 -10.43 8.40
C ARG A 266 -20.82 -10.91 9.84
N THR A 267 -19.57 -11.06 10.29
CA THR A 267 -19.27 -11.59 11.62
C THR A 267 -19.42 -10.47 12.65
N PRO A 268 -20.33 -10.56 13.63
CA PRO A 268 -20.46 -9.55 14.68
C PRO A 268 -19.22 -9.51 15.58
N SER A 269 -18.82 -8.32 16.03
CA SER A 269 -17.76 -8.14 17.04
C SER A 269 -18.37 -7.67 18.34
N LYS A 270 -18.10 -8.39 19.45
CA LYS A 270 -18.56 -7.98 20.78
C LYS A 270 -17.95 -6.64 21.18
N GLU A 271 -16.65 -6.48 20.96
CA GLU A 271 -15.90 -5.25 21.26
C GLU A 271 -16.48 -4.04 20.51
N PHE A 272 -16.76 -4.19 19.20
CA PHE A 272 -17.30 -3.09 18.42
C PHE A 272 -18.79 -2.84 18.68
N ALA A 273 -19.54 -3.84 19.15
CA ALA A 273 -20.91 -3.65 19.59
C ALA A 273 -20.99 -2.76 20.85
N GLU A 274 -20.02 -2.85 21.76
CA GLU A 274 -19.96 -2.03 22.99
C GLU A 274 -19.77 -0.52 22.69
N LEU A 275 -19.18 -0.17 21.55
CA LEU A 275 -19.07 1.23 21.08
C LEU A 275 -20.43 1.85 20.69
N GLY A 276 -21.39 0.99 20.32
CA GLY A 276 -22.67 1.36 19.72
C GLY A 276 -22.55 1.78 18.25
N VAL A 277 -23.59 1.54 17.45
CA VAL A 277 -23.65 1.97 16.03
C VAL A 277 -24.25 3.37 15.93
N TYR A 278 -25.34 3.61 16.66
CA TYR A 278 -26.04 4.88 16.75
C TYR A 278 -26.30 5.18 18.22
N VAL A 279 -25.71 6.27 18.74
CA VAL A 279 -25.73 6.61 20.16
C VAL A 279 -25.93 8.11 20.30
N ASP A 280 -26.84 8.53 21.19
CA ASP A 280 -27.13 9.94 21.47
C ASP A 280 -27.49 10.78 20.23
N GLY A 281 -28.10 10.16 19.21
CA GLY A 281 -28.50 10.84 17.97
C GLY A 281 -27.44 10.86 16.87
N GLU A 282 -26.28 10.25 17.09
CA GLU A 282 -25.15 10.27 16.14
C GLU A 282 -24.68 8.85 15.76
N HIS A 283 -24.33 8.69 14.48
CA HIS A 283 -23.67 7.48 14.00
C HIS A 283 -22.19 7.46 14.41
N ARG A 284 -21.77 6.36 15.03
CA ARG A 284 -20.38 6.17 15.49
C ARG A 284 -19.55 5.24 14.59
N GLN A 285 -20.23 4.42 13.80
CA GLN A 285 -19.64 3.46 12.86
C GLN A 285 -20.73 2.99 11.90
N LEU A 286 -20.34 2.34 10.80
CA LEU A 286 -21.30 1.83 9.82
C LEU A 286 -22.09 0.60 10.31
N ASN A 287 -21.43 -0.27 11.08
CA ASN A 287 -22.02 -1.44 11.74
C ASN A 287 -21.09 -1.89 12.88
N SER A 288 -21.44 -2.95 13.61
CA SER A 288 -20.62 -3.54 14.69
C SER A 288 -19.99 -4.89 14.31
N ASN A 289 -19.84 -5.17 13.01
CA ASN A 289 -19.16 -6.38 12.53
C ASN A 289 -17.64 -6.20 12.59
N VAL A 290 -16.91 -7.31 12.53
CA VAL A 290 -15.42 -7.33 12.54
C VAL A 290 -14.84 -6.40 11.48
N LEU A 291 -15.50 -6.31 10.32
CA LEU A 291 -15.21 -5.31 9.29
C LEU A 291 -16.48 -4.49 9.00
N GLN A 292 -16.37 -3.16 8.95
CA GLN A 292 -17.46 -2.28 8.51
C GLN A 292 -17.79 -2.53 7.03
N ILE A 293 -16.75 -2.57 6.20
CA ILE A 293 -16.78 -2.81 4.76
C ILE A 293 -15.49 -3.54 4.35
N GLU A 294 -15.46 -4.06 3.13
CA GLU A 294 -14.34 -4.85 2.60
C GLU A 294 -13.00 -4.10 2.61
N ASN A 295 -13.03 -2.76 2.49
CA ASN A 295 -11.83 -1.93 2.49
C ASN A 295 -11.08 -1.95 3.83
N GLU A 296 -11.75 -2.33 4.92
CA GLU A 296 -11.16 -2.40 6.27
C GLU A 296 -10.22 -3.61 6.43
N LEU A 297 -10.30 -4.61 5.55
CA LEU A 297 -9.45 -5.81 5.64
C LEU A 297 -7.98 -5.46 5.40
N TYR A 298 -7.17 -5.37 6.44
CA TYR A 298 -5.75 -5.16 6.27
C TYR A 298 -5.07 -6.38 5.65
N ALA A 299 -4.42 -6.19 4.51
CA ALA A 299 -3.63 -7.22 3.83
C ALA A 299 -2.41 -6.59 3.14
N PRO A 300 -1.24 -7.26 3.19
CA PRO A 300 -0.02 -6.74 2.58
C PRO A 300 -0.05 -6.75 1.04
N ILE A 301 -0.95 -7.55 0.45
CA ILE A 301 -1.28 -7.60 -0.97
C ILE A 301 -2.77 -7.93 -1.14
N ARG A 302 -3.45 -7.33 -2.13
CA ARG A 302 -4.88 -7.57 -2.42
C ARG A 302 -5.13 -7.90 -3.89
N PRO A 303 -6.03 -8.85 -4.21
CA PRO A 303 -6.58 -8.99 -5.56
C PRO A 303 -7.56 -7.85 -5.84
N LYS A 304 -7.53 -7.29 -7.05
CA LYS A 304 -8.34 -6.13 -7.41
C LYS A 304 -8.92 -6.25 -8.80
N ARG A 305 -10.03 -5.53 -9.00
CA ARG A 305 -10.67 -5.27 -10.27
C ARG A 305 -11.34 -3.91 -10.21
N VAL A 306 -11.33 -3.18 -11.32
CA VAL A 306 -12.02 -1.89 -11.39
C VAL A 306 -13.53 -2.12 -11.24
N ALA A 307 -14.09 -1.54 -10.18
CA ALA A 307 -15.52 -1.60 -9.89
C ALA A 307 -16.30 -0.71 -10.88
N LYS A 308 -17.47 -1.18 -11.31
CA LYS A 308 -18.47 -0.35 -12.00
C LYS A 308 -19.19 0.53 -10.97
N ASN A 309 -19.99 1.49 -11.45
CA ASN A 309 -20.79 2.36 -10.57
C ASN A 309 -21.63 1.50 -9.60
N ASP A 310 -21.58 1.86 -8.31
CA ASP A 310 -22.28 1.19 -7.20
C ASP A 310 -21.89 -0.28 -6.96
N GLU A 311 -20.84 -0.77 -7.61
CA GLU A 311 -20.31 -2.12 -7.42
C GLU A 311 -19.29 -2.15 -6.27
N LYS A 312 -19.43 -3.12 -5.37
CA LYS A 312 -18.47 -3.36 -4.28
C LYS A 312 -17.22 -4.09 -4.81
N PRO A 313 -16.06 -3.97 -4.15
CA PRO A 313 -14.85 -4.66 -4.59
C PRO A 313 -15.02 -6.18 -4.78
N SER A 314 -15.72 -6.85 -3.85
CA SER A 314 -16.02 -8.28 -3.91
C SER A 314 -16.92 -8.63 -5.10
N GLN A 315 -17.92 -7.81 -5.40
CA GLN A 315 -18.82 -7.98 -6.53
C GLN A 315 -18.09 -7.81 -7.86
N ALA A 316 -17.17 -6.83 -7.93
CA ALA A 316 -16.33 -6.65 -9.10
C ALA A 316 -15.48 -7.90 -9.35
N LEU A 317 -14.82 -8.41 -8.31
CA LEU A 317 -14.04 -9.65 -8.35
C LEU A 317 -14.89 -10.87 -8.72
N GLU A 318 -16.08 -11.04 -8.15
CA GLU A 318 -17.00 -12.12 -8.49
C GLU A 318 -17.43 -12.07 -9.96
N ARG A 319 -17.72 -10.87 -10.46
CA ARG A 319 -18.17 -10.67 -11.85
C ARG A 319 -17.11 -11.01 -12.89
N GLY A 320 -15.85 -10.64 -12.65
CA GLY A 320 -14.83 -10.68 -13.70
C GLY A 320 -13.51 -11.34 -13.30
N GLY A 321 -13.40 -11.89 -12.10
CA GLY A 321 -12.13 -12.38 -11.57
C GLY A 321 -11.11 -11.27 -11.31
N VAL A 322 -9.86 -11.66 -11.07
CA VAL A 322 -8.77 -10.73 -10.74
C VAL A 322 -8.25 -10.04 -12.00
N GLU A 323 -8.19 -8.71 -11.98
CA GLU A 323 -7.66 -7.89 -13.07
C GLU A 323 -6.20 -7.50 -12.82
N TYR A 324 -5.92 -7.05 -11.60
CA TYR A 324 -4.62 -6.60 -11.12
C TYR A 324 -4.44 -6.91 -9.63
N ILE A 325 -3.22 -6.73 -9.12
CA ILE A 325 -2.91 -6.82 -7.69
C ILE A 325 -2.43 -5.49 -7.15
N GLU A 326 -2.70 -5.26 -5.88
CA GLU A 326 -2.28 -4.07 -5.13
C GLU A 326 -1.31 -4.50 -4.03
N VAL A 327 -0.03 -4.16 -4.18
CA VAL A 327 1.02 -4.37 -3.18
C VAL A 327 1.01 -3.20 -2.20
N ARG A 328 0.79 -3.47 -0.91
CA ARG A 328 0.55 -2.44 0.12
C ARG A 328 1.66 -2.33 1.18
N SER A 329 2.73 -3.10 0.99
CA SER A 329 3.80 -3.26 1.99
C SER A 329 4.98 -2.28 1.83
N LEU A 330 4.93 -1.36 0.88
CA LEU A 330 5.99 -0.36 0.73
C LEU A 330 5.80 0.75 1.76
N ASP A 331 6.87 1.06 2.48
CA ASP A 331 6.98 2.32 3.19
C ASP A 331 7.24 3.45 2.19
N VAL A 332 6.94 4.68 2.61
CA VAL A 332 7.35 5.89 1.88
C VAL A 332 8.88 5.91 1.82
N ASN A 333 9.44 5.98 0.63
CA ASN A 333 10.88 6.13 0.44
C ASN A 333 11.30 7.55 0.88
N PRO A 334 12.06 7.69 1.98
CA PRO A 334 12.46 8.98 2.51
C PRO A 334 13.53 9.67 1.67
N PHE A 335 14.11 8.97 0.69
CA PHE A 335 15.16 9.45 -0.21
C PHE A 335 14.62 9.84 -1.59
N SER A 336 13.30 10.01 -1.71
CA SER A 336 12.62 10.46 -2.92
C SER A 336 11.58 11.53 -2.59
N PRO A 337 11.54 12.67 -3.31
CA PRO A 337 10.54 13.71 -3.09
C PRO A 337 9.10 13.26 -3.37
N ILE A 338 8.94 12.15 -4.10
CA ILE A 338 7.66 11.55 -4.47
C ILE A 338 7.40 10.22 -3.76
N GLY A 339 8.26 9.83 -2.81
CA GLY A 339 8.06 8.64 -1.95
C GLY A 339 8.34 7.28 -2.60
N ILE A 340 8.77 7.21 -3.86
CA ILE A 340 9.19 5.98 -4.56
C ILE A 340 10.25 6.30 -5.62
N THR A 341 11.02 5.31 -6.05
CA THR A 341 12.05 5.42 -7.10
C THR A 341 11.86 4.39 -8.21
N GLU A 342 12.51 4.63 -9.34
CA GLU A 342 12.54 3.70 -10.47
C GLU A 342 13.09 2.32 -10.08
N ASP A 343 14.12 2.26 -9.24
CA ASP A 343 14.71 1.00 -8.76
C ASP A 343 13.67 0.15 -8.01
N GLN A 344 12.83 0.78 -7.18
CA GLN A 344 11.76 0.07 -6.47
C GLN A 344 10.72 -0.49 -7.44
N VAL A 345 10.29 0.30 -8.42
CA VAL A 345 9.33 -0.14 -9.45
C VAL A 345 9.89 -1.33 -10.24
N ARG A 346 11.14 -1.23 -10.69
CA ARG A 346 11.80 -2.30 -11.46
C ARG A 346 12.03 -3.56 -10.64
N PHE A 347 12.36 -3.44 -9.36
CA PHE A 347 12.42 -4.60 -8.46
C PHE A 347 11.05 -5.27 -8.34
N LEU A 348 9.96 -4.49 -8.18
CA LEU A 348 8.62 -5.05 -8.06
C LEU A 348 8.19 -5.76 -9.35
N ASP A 349 8.52 -5.23 -10.52
CA ASP A 349 8.29 -5.91 -11.80
C ASP A 349 8.97 -7.29 -11.85
N LEU A 350 10.26 -7.33 -11.46
CA LEU A 350 11.05 -8.56 -11.41
C LEU A 350 10.47 -9.56 -10.40
N PHE A 351 10.21 -9.09 -9.19
CA PHE A 351 9.71 -9.90 -8.08
C PHE A 351 8.32 -10.46 -8.41
N LEU A 352 7.39 -9.63 -8.87
CA LEU A 352 6.03 -10.08 -9.20
C LEU A 352 6.04 -11.04 -10.39
N THR A 353 6.88 -10.79 -11.41
CA THR A 353 7.08 -11.75 -12.51
C THR A 353 7.60 -13.09 -12.00
N TRP A 354 8.61 -13.07 -11.12
CA TRP A 354 9.14 -14.29 -10.52
C TRP A 354 8.08 -15.04 -9.71
N THR A 355 7.25 -14.34 -8.92
CA THR A 355 6.17 -14.98 -8.17
C THR A 355 5.10 -15.63 -9.07
N ALA A 356 4.84 -15.05 -10.25
CA ALA A 356 3.89 -15.60 -11.23
C ALA A 356 4.42 -16.84 -11.96
N LEU A 357 5.73 -16.90 -12.20
CA LEU A 357 6.38 -18.01 -12.89
C LEU A 357 6.80 -19.14 -11.95
N SER A 358 6.99 -18.85 -10.66
CA SER A 358 7.35 -19.83 -9.64
C SER A 358 6.17 -20.72 -9.26
N ASP A 359 6.47 -21.95 -8.83
CA ASP A 359 5.43 -22.83 -8.28
C ASP A 359 4.83 -22.21 -7.01
N SER A 360 3.54 -22.43 -6.81
CA SER A 360 2.76 -21.77 -5.77
C SER A 360 1.81 -22.77 -5.12
N ASP A 361 2.36 -23.69 -4.32
CA ASP A 361 1.56 -24.69 -3.61
C ASP A 361 0.41 -24.02 -2.82
N PRO A 362 -0.72 -24.71 -2.61
CA PRO A 362 -1.76 -24.22 -1.73
C PRO A 362 -1.22 -23.93 -0.32
N MET A 363 -1.80 -22.95 0.35
CA MET A 363 -1.48 -22.63 1.75
C MET A 363 -2.72 -22.80 2.61
N ASP A 364 -2.57 -23.53 3.71
CA ASP A 364 -3.56 -23.55 4.78
C ASP A 364 -3.26 -22.45 5.81
N ASN A 365 -4.09 -22.38 6.85
CA ASN A 365 -3.92 -21.38 7.91
C ASN A 365 -2.61 -21.56 8.70
N CYS A 366 -2.11 -22.78 8.82
CA CYS A 366 -0.86 -23.06 9.51
C CYS A 366 0.30 -22.49 8.69
N GLU A 367 0.38 -22.85 7.41
CA GLU A 367 1.38 -22.34 6.47
C GLU A 367 1.38 -20.82 6.44
N LEU A 368 0.20 -20.19 6.29
CA LEU A 368 0.08 -18.74 6.28
C LEU A 368 0.65 -18.09 7.56
N ALA A 369 0.41 -18.69 8.73
CA ALA A 369 0.97 -18.20 9.99
C ALA A 369 2.50 -18.33 10.04
N CYS A 370 3.07 -19.45 9.57
CA CYS A 370 4.52 -19.63 9.48
C CYS A 370 5.18 -18.61 8.54
N TRP A 371 4.53 -18.28 7.42
CA TRP A 371 5.04 -17.23 6.52
C TRP A 371 4.95 -15.84 7.18
N ARG A 372 3.87 -15.53 7.90
CA ARG A 372 3.76 -14.28 8.67
C ARG A 372 4.82 -14.15 9.77
N ASP A 373 5.24 -15.25 10.39
CA ASP A 373 6.35 -15.26 11.36
C ASP A 373 7.67 -14.78 10.70
N ASN A 374 7.97 -15.23 9.47
CA ASN A 374 9.13 -14.72 8.73
C ASN A 374 9.02 -13.21 8.45
N TRP A 375 7.83 -12.73 8.06
CA TRP A 375 7.60 -11.29 7.89
C TRP A 375 7.90 -10.53 9.18
N ASN A 376 7.35 -10.99 10.31
CA ASN A 376 7.55 -10.34 11.62
C ASN A 376 9.02 -10.29 12.02
N LYS A 377 9.78 -11.38 11.81
CA LYS A 377 11.23 -11.40 12.02
C LYS A 377 11.95 -10.36 11.17
N VAL A 378 11.63 -10.27 9.87
CA VAL A 378 12.26 -9.29 8.98
C VAL A 378 11.87 -7.85 9.35
N ILE A 379 10.62 -7.63 9.73
CA ILE A 379 10.11 -6.34 10.18
C ILE A 379 10.85 -5.84 11.42
N LEU A 380 10.99 -6.68 12.45
CA LEU A 380 11.54 -6.29 13.75
C LEU A 380 13.07 -6.39 13.83
N GLU A 381 13.68 -7.32 13.11
CA GLU A 381 15.12 -7.59 13.18
C GLU A 381 15.76 -8.04 11.84
N GLY A 382 15.17 -7.70 10.70
CA GLY A 382 15.64 -8.12 9.36
C GLY A 382 17.09 -7.75 9.01
N ARG A 383 17.65 -6.71 9.65
CA ARG A 383 19.05 -6.32 9.46
C ARG A 383 20.03 -7.05 10.39
N LYS A 384 19.57 -8.01 11.19
CA LYS A 384 20.40 -8.79 12.10
C LYS A 384 21.21 -9.82 11.30
N PRO A 385 22.56 -9.81 11.38
CA PRO A 385 23.38 -10.80 10.71
C PRO A 385 23.02 -12.23 11.14
N GLY A 386 22.87 -13.13 10.16
CA GLY A 386 22.55 -14.54 10.42
C GLY A 386 21.10 -14.80 10.86
N LEU A 387 20.17 -13.85 10.68
CA LEU A 387 18.75 -14.08 10.94
C LEU A 387 18.24 -15.31 10.17
N GLU A 388 17.68 -16.28 10.88
CA GLU A 388 17.10 -17.49 10.29
C GLU A 388 15.61 -17.31 10.00
N LEU A 389 15.21 -17.72 8.80
CA LEU A 389 13.83 -17.81 8.34
C LEU A 389 13.46 -19.28 8.11
N GLN A 390 12.18 -19.59 8.26
CA GLN A 390 11.64 -20.94 8.24
C GLN A 390 10.83 -21.16 6.95
N ILE A 391 11.16 -22.18 6.15
CA ILE A 391 10.43 -22.50 4.92
C ILE A 391 9.16 -23.29 5.27
N GLY A 392 8.00 -22.65 5.20
CA GLY A 392 6.71 -23.26 5.58
C GLY A 392 6.72 -23.73 7.03
N CYS A 393 5.74 -24.52 7.46
CA CYS A 393 5.72 -24.99 8.84
C CYS A 393 6.59 -26.23 9.11
N ARG A 394 7.06 -26.89 8.04
CA ARG A 394 7.78 -28.18 8.14
C ARG A 394 9.07 -28.24 7.33
N GLY A 395 9.45 -27.17 6.64
CA GLY A 395 10.68 -27.14 5.85
C GLY A 395 11.91 -26.87 6.71
N GLU A 396 13.02 -26.63 6.02
CA GLU A 396 14.28 -26.27 6.66
C GLU A 396 14.31 -24.79 7.08
N LYS A 397 15.30 -24.45 7.90
CA LYS A 397 15.67 -23.07 8.19
C LYS A 397 16.84 -22.66 7.32
N LEU A 398 16.74 -21.49 6.73
CA LEU A 398 17.84 -20.85 6.00
C LEU A 398 18.12 -19.48 6.61
N THR A 399 19.35 -19.02 6.51
CA THR A 399 19.62 -17.60 6.77
C THR A 399 18.90 -16.75 5.73
N LEU A 400 18.48 -15.55 6.13
CA LEU A 400 17.89 -14.56 5.24
C LEU A 400 18.75 -14.36 3.98
N GLN A 401 20.07 -14.26 4.17
CA GLN A 401 21.03 -14.05 3.09
C GLN A 401 21.05 -15.20 2.10
N ALA A 402 21.19 -16.44 2.59
CA ALA A 402 21.23 -17.62 1.71
C ALA A 402 19.95 -17.75 0.88
N TRP A 403 18.80 -17.47 1.52
CA TRP A 403 17.53 -17.55 0.83
C TRP A 403 17.34 -16.40 -0.18
N ALA A 404 17.70 -15.17 0.18
CA ALA A 404 17.66 -14.03 -0.73
C ALA A 404 18.56 -14.24 -1.95
N HIS A 405 19.79 -14.72 -1.79
CA HIS A 405 20.69 -15.03 -2.90
C HIS A 405 20.07 -16.07 -3.85
N SER A 406 19.45 -17.12 -3.32
CA SER A 406 18.76 -18.12 -4.15
C SER A 406 17.61 -17.53 -4.97
N VAL A 407 16.87 -16.55 -4.44
CA VAL A 407 15.82 -15.86 -5.20
C VAL A 407 16.45 -14.97 -6.28
N PHE A 408 17.52 -14.25 -5.94
CA PHE A 408 18.21 -13.35 -6.88
C PHE A 408 18.85 -14.09 -8.06
N ASP A 409 19.26 -15.35 -7.90
CA ASP A 409 19.72 -16.19 -9.03
C ASP A 409 18.66 -16.34 -10.12
N ASP A 410 17.37 -16.40 -9.75
CA ASP A 410 16.27 -16.42 -10.71
C ASP A 410 15.88 -15.02 -11.18
N LEU A 411 15.90 -14.00 -10.30
CA LEU A 411 15.64 -12.61 -10.70
C LEU A 411 16.64 -12.13 -11.75
N ARG A 412 17.92 -12.52 -11.68
CA ARG A 412 18.93 -12.19 -12.71
C ARG A 412 18.55 -12.74 -14.08
N LYS A 413 17.99 -13.96 -14.16
CA LYS A 413 17.54 -14.55 -15.43
C LYS A 413 16.37 -13.76 -16.02
N ILE A 414 15.43 -13.34 -15.18
CA ILE A 414 14.30 -12.50 -15.61
C ILE A 414 14.81 -11.12 -16.07
N ALA A 415 15.72 -10.51 -15.32
CA ALA A 415 16.29 -9.20 -15.64
C ALA A 415 16.99 -9.20 -17.00
N GLN A 416 17.78 -10.23 -17.30
CA GLN A 416 18.41 -10.40 -18.62
C GLN A 416 17.39 -10.41 -19.76
N VAL A 417 16.29 -11.13 -19.58
CA VAL A 417 15.22 -11.23 -20.58
C VAL A 417 14.48 -9.89 -20.71
N MET A 418 14.13 -9.26 -19.60
CA MET A 418 13.42 -7.96 -19.60
C MET A 418 14.26 -6.88 -20.26
N ASP A 419 15.56 -6.80 -19.95
CA ASP A 419 16.48 -5.86 -20.59
C ASP A 419 16.70 -6.18 -22.07
N SER A 420 16.74 -7.45 -22.46
CA SER A 420 16.81 -7.84 -23.88
C SER A 420 15.57 -7.41 -24.65
N ALA A 421 14.39 -7.42 -24.01
CA ALA A 421 13.15 -6.96 -24.60
C ALA A 421 13.06 -5.43 -24.67
N CYS A 422 13.31 -4.75 -23.55
CA CYS A 422 13.13 -3.30 -23.39
C CYS A 422 14.31 -2.47 -23.93
N GLY A 423 15.48 -3.07 -24.07
CA GLY A 423 16.75 -2.39 -24.35
C GLY A 423 17.43 -1.86 -23.09
N GLY A 424 18.76 -1.75 -23.13
CA GLY A 424 19.57 -1.28 -22.01
C GLY A 424 19.93 -2.39 -21.01
N ASN A 425 20.14 -2.01 -19.75
CA ASN A 425 20.54 -2.92 -18.65
C ASN A 425 19.90 -2.53 -17.31
N ALA A 426 18.77 -1.82 -17.33
CA ALA A 426 18.19 -1.20 -16.13
C ALA A 426 17.72 -2.23 -15.11
N TYR A 427 17.10 -3.33 -15.55
CA TYR A 427 16.66 -4.39 -14.63
C TYR A 427 17.85 -5.17 -14.05
N GLN A 428 18.87 -5.46 -14.86
CA GLN A 428 20.09 -6.10 -14.37
C GLN A 428 20.82 -5.21 -13.36
N ALA A 429 20.90 -3.90 -13.62
CA ALA A 429 21.53 -2.94 -12.70
C ALA A 429 20.82 -2.92 -11.33
N VAL A 430 19.49 -2.96 -11.30
CA VAL A 430 18.71 -3.06 -10.06
C VAL A 430 18.96 -4.39 -9.35
N CYS A 431 18.98 -5.51 -10.07
CA CYS A 431 19.33 -6.82 -9.50
C CYS A 431 20.71 -6.82 -8.83
N GLU A 432 21.74 -6.31 -9.51
CA GLU A 432 23.10 -6.28 -8.95
C GLU A 432 23.21 -5.32 -7.76
N LYS A 433 22.56 -4.16 -7.85
CA LYS A 433 22.49 -3.20 -6.74
C LYS A 433 21.88 -3.83 -5.50
N LEU A 434 20.67 -4.40 -5.60
CA LEU A 434 19.98 -4.97 -4.45
C LEU A 434 20.61 -6.29 -3.97
N SER A 435 21.20 -7.07 -4.88
CA SER A 435 21.99 -8.25 -4.50
C SER A 435 23.15 -7.87 -3.59
N SER A 436 23.80 -6.73 -3.83
CA SER A 436 24.88 -6.26 -2.95
C SER A 436 24.39 -5.87 -1.55
N TRP A 437 23.11 -5.51 -1.38
CA TRP A 437 22.55 -5.12 -0.09
C TRP A 437 22.27 -6.31 0.82
N ILE A 438 22.15 -7.52 0.24
CA ILE A 438 21.91 -8.77 1.00
C ILE A 438 23.02 -9.02 2.02
N ASP A 439 24.27 -8.82 1.59
CA ASP A 439 25.45 -9.03 2.44
C ASP A 439 25.91 -7.74 3.14
N ASN A 440 25.31 -6.61 2.80
CA ASN A 440 25.63 -5.27 3.31
C ASN A 440 24.34 -4.57 3.79
N PRO A 441 23.72 -5.02 4.90
CA PRO A 441 22.41 -4.56 5.35
C PRO A 441 22.38 -3.06 5.69
N GLU A 442 23.53 -2.41 5.87
CA GLU A 442 23.67 -0.96 6.03
C GLU A 442 23.22 -0.16 4.80
N LEU A 443 23.17 -0.80 3.63
CA LEU A 443 22.71 -0.19 2.39
C LEU A 443 21.17 -0.17 2.27
N THR A 444 20.45 -0.92 3.10
CA THR A 444 18.98 -0.92 3.11
C THR A 444 18.42 0.42 3.58
N PHE A 445 17.20 0.77 3.15
CA PHE A 445 16.59 2.06 3.50
C PHE A 445 16.48 2.29 5.01
N SER A 446 16.09 1.24 5.75
CA SER A 446 15.97 1.31 7.20
C SER A 446 17.30 1.58 7.91
N ALA A 447 18.41 1.01 7.43
CA ALA A 447 19.72 1.32 8.01
C ALA A 447 20.13 2.77 7.75
N GLN A 448 19.99 3.23 6.51
CA GLN A 448 20.33 4.61 6.13
C GLN A 448 19.48 5.63 6.90
N LEU A 449 18.17 5.40 7.02
CA LEU A 449 17.28 6.30 7.75
C LEU A 449 17.57 6.29 9.26
N LEU A 450 17.87 5.13 9.84
CA LEU A 450 18.23 5.06 11.26
C LEU A 450 19.55 5.80 11.54
N GLU A 451 20.52 5.72 10.64
CA GLU A 451 21.77 6.46 10.75
C GLU A 451 21.55 7.98 10.64
N GLN A 452 20.76 8.44 9.67
CA GLN A 452 20.35 9.86 9.62
C GLN A 452 19.60 10.28 10.88
N THR A 453 18.73 9.42 11.42
CA THR A 453 18.00 9.67 12.67
C THR A 453 18.94 9.89 13.85
N LYS A 454 20.03 9.11 13.94
CA LYS A 454 21.08 9.30 14.95
C LYS A 454 21.82 10.63 14.76
N GLN A 455 22.21 10.95 13.52
CA GLN A 455 22.96 12.16 13.19
C GLN A 455 22.15 13.45 13.47
N PHE A 456 20.87 13.48 13.09
CA PHE A 456 19.99 14.63 13.37
C PHE A 456 19.51 14.66 14.83
N GLY A 457 19.64 13.56 15.57
CA GLY A 457 19.18 13.43 16.95
C GLY A 457 17.65 13.35 17.06
N GLY A 458 17.01 12.63 16.14
CA GLY A 458 15.57 12.30 16.19
C GLY A 458 14.89 12.24 14.82
N LEU A 459 13.91 11.35 14.67
CA LEU A 459 13.21 11.07 13.41
C LEU A 459 12.46 12.28 12.88
N GLY A 460 11.78 13.02 13.77
CA GLY A 460 11.04 14.21 13.39
C GLY A 460 11.91 15.30 12.76
N LYS A 461 13.17 15.43 13.20
CA LYS A 461 14.12 16.39 12.62
C LYS A 461 14.54 15.98 11.21
N VAL A 462 14.76 14.68 10.97
CA VAL A 462 15.02 14.15 9.63
C VAL A 462 13.83 14.44 8.71
N GLY A 463 12.60 14.16 9.17
CA GLY A 463 11.38 14.43 8.41
C GLY A 463 11.21 15.91 8.06
N CYS A 464 11.46 16.83 9.01
CA CYS A 464 11.41 18.27 8.74
C CYS A 464 12.51 18.73 7.77
N ALA A 465 13.73 18.19 7.87
CA ALA A 465 14.83 18.55 6.99
C ALA A 465 14.55 18.11 5.54
N LEU A 466 14.20 16.84 5.35
CA LEU A 466 13.85 16.28 4.05
C LEU A 466 12.60 16.94 3.47
N GLY A 467 11.57 17.19 4.28
CA GLY A 467 10.35 17.83 3.80
C GLY A 467 10.56 19.30 3.38
N ALA A 468 11.52 20.01 3.99
CA ALA A 468 11.93 21.34 3.52
C ALA A 468 12.65 21.27 2.17
N GLU A 469 13.57 20.32 2.00
CA GLU A 469 14.26 20.06 0.73
C GLU A 469 13.26 19.67 -0.37
N TYR A 470 12.35 18.74 -0.07
CA TYR A 470 11.39 18.23 -1.05
C TYR A 470 10.31 19.23 -1.40
N ARG A 471 9.94 20.15 -0.50
CA ARG A 471 9.12 21.31 -0.90
C ARG A 471 9.81 22.13 -1.98
N GLN A 472 11.10 22.41 -1.83
CA GLN A 472 11.85 23.19 -2.84
C GLN A 472 11.94 22.41 -4.16
N ALA A 473 12.27 21.12 -4.10
CA ALA A 473 12.32 20.26 -5.29
C ALA A 473 10.97 20.19 -6.02
N ASN A 474 9.89 19.95 -5.27
CA ASN A 474 8.53 19.87 -5.82
C ASN A 474 8.10 21.21 -6.43
N LEU A 475 8.40 22.36 -5.81
CA LEU A 475 8.07 23.67 -6.40
C LEU A 475 8.92 24.01 -7.63
N ALA A 476 10.16 23.53 -7.71
CA ALA A 476 11.06 23.75 -8.85
C ALA A 476 10.86 22.75 -9.99
N HIS A 477 10.09 21.68 -9.77
CA HIS A 477 9.74 20.69 -10.79
C HIS A 477 8.98 21.35 -11.93
N HIS A 478 9.23 20.89 -13.15
CA HIS A 478 8.51 21.32 -14.34
C HIS A 478 7.68 20.14 -14.83
N TYR A 479 6.43 20.40 -15.18
CA TYR A 479 5.53 19.39 -15.73
C TYR A 479 6.16 18.59 -16.88
N GLN A 480 5.97 17.27 -16.86
CA GLN A 480 6.51 16.34 -17.86
C GLN A 480 5.41 15.52 -18.56
N THR A 481 4.40 15.07 -17.83
CA THR A 481 3.27 14.28 -18.35
C THR A 481 1.99 15.09 -18.43
N TYR A 482 1.70 15.87 -17.40
CA TYR A 482 0.55 16.76 -17.35
C TYR A 482 0.95 18.20 -17.69
N SER A 483 0.03 19.13 -17.51
CA SER A 483 0.29 20.56 -17.52
C SER A 483 -0.52 21.21 -16.42
N GLU A 484 -0.17 22.44 -16.03
CA GLU A 484 -0.95 23.21 -15.05
C GLU A 484 -2.43 23.31 -15.46
N SER A 485 -2.71 23.61 -16.74
CA SER A 485 -4.08 23.70 -17.28
C SER A 485 -4.87 22.41 -17.07
N VAL A 486 -4.25 21.25 -17.33
CA VAL A 486 -4.90 19.94 -17.17
C VAL A 486 -5.24 19.67 -15.71
N MET A 487 -4.36 20.04 -14.79
CA MET A 487 -4.59 19.90 -13.35
C MET A 487 -5.69 20.85 -12.84
N GLU A 488 -5.68 22.11 -13.29
CA GLU A 488 -6.73 23.09 -12.95
C GLU A 488 -8.11 22.72 -13.52
N GLU A 489 -8.16 22.15 -14.72
CA GLU A 489 -9.41 21.62 -15.28
C GLU A 489 -9.98 20.48 -14.44
N GLU A 490 -9.12 19.61 -13.90
CA GLU A 490 -9.54 18.53 -12.99
C GLU A 490 -10.05 19.06 -11.63
N VAL A 491 -9.48 20.17 -11.12
CA VAL A 491 -10.00 20.88 -9.95
C VAL A 491 -11.43 21.34 -10.20
N LEU A 492 -11.69 22.01 -11.33
CA LEU A 492 -13.04 22.48 -11.68
C LEU A 492 -14.02 21.32 -11.88
N ARG A 493 -13.59 20.28 -12.61
CA ARG A 493 -14.42 19.11 -12.90
C ARG A 493 -14.78 18.34 -11.63
N SER A 494 -13.83 18.15 -10.70
CA SER A 494 -14.08 17.43 -9.44
C SER A 494 -15.10 18.16 -8.56
N ARG A 495 -14.98 19.48 -8.40
CA ARG A 495 -15.97 20.26 -7.64
C ARG A 495 -17.36 20.16 -8.26
N ALA A 496 -17.47 20.29 -9.58
CA ALA A 496 -18.74 20.15 -10.29
C ALA A 496 -19.34 18.74 -10.14
N ALA A 497 -18.51 17.69 -10.18
CA ALA A 497 -18.95 16.31 -9.99
C ALA A 497 -19.46 16.05 -8.57
N GLN A 498 -18.79 16.57 -7.53
CA GLN A 498 -19.29 16.47 -6.16
C GLN A 498 -20.66 17.18 -6.03
N GLN A 499 -20.78 18.39 -6.55
CA GLN A 499 -22.04 19.13 -6.51
C GLN A 499 -23.18 18.36 -7.21
N GLN A 500 -22.89 17.69 -8.32
CA GLN A 500 -23.86 16.83 -9.00
C GLN A 500 -24.29 15.64 -8.14
N ILE A 501 -23.37 14.99 -7.42
CA ILE A 501 -23.71 13.89 -6.50
C ILE A 501 -24.64 14.41 -5.40
N GLU A 502 -24.29 15.54 -4.78
CA GLU A 502 -25.07 16.17 -3.70
C GLU A 502 -26.49 16.58 -4.16
N GLN A 503 -26.66 17.00 -5.41
CA GLN A 503 -27.97 17.37 -5.98
C GLN A 503 -28.83 16.18 -6.37
N HIS A 504 -28.24 15.01 -6.63
CA HIS A 504 -28.97 13.80 -7.02
C HIS A 504 -29.37 12.91 -5.85
N ASP A 505 -28.90 13.20 -4.63
CA ASP A 505 -29.35 12.50 -3.43
C ASP A 505 -30.83 12.78 -3.16
N THR A 506 -31.63 11.71 -3.13
CA THR A 506 -33.09 11.79 -2.93
C THR A 506 -33.56 11.11 -1.63
N GLN A 507 -32.71 10.26 -1.04
CA GLN A 507 -32.99 9.51 0.18
C GLN A 507 -32.34 10.19 1.39
N SER A 508 -32.90 9.99 2.58
CA SER A 508 -32.20 10.35 3.82
C SER A 508 -30.92 9.51 3.97
N PHE A 509 -30.00 9.96 4.81
CA PHE A 509 -28.76 9.23 5.04
C PHE A 509 -29.02 7.85 5.67
N GLU A 510 -30.02 7.76 6.55
CA GLU A 510 -30.43 6.51 7.19
C GLU A 510 -31.03 5.53 6.19
N GLU A 511 -31.92 5.99 5.30
CA GLU A 511 -32.49 5.18 4.21
C GLU A 511 -31.39 4.68 3.26
N PHE A 512 -30.42 5.54 2.94
CA PHE A 512 -29.26 5.19 2.13
C PHE A 512 -28.42 4.09 2.79
N LEU A 513 -28.08 4.23 4.08
CA LEU A 513 -27.31 3.21 4.81
C LEU A 513 -28.05 1.88 4.89
N GLU A 514 -29.36 1.89 5.14
CA GLU A 514 -30.18 0.67 5.17
C GLU A 514 -30.18 -0.04 3.82
N SER A 515 -30.33 0.71 2.72
CA SER A 515 -30.25 0.19 1.36
C SER A 515 -28.87 -0.39 1.06
N TYR A 516 -27.80 0.36 1.37
CA TYR A 516 -26.42 -0.03 1.11
C TYR A 516 -26.03 -1.34 1.81
N PHE A 517 -26.48 -1.52 3.06
CA PHE A 517 -26.19 -2.69 3.90
C PHE A 517 -27.26 -3.78 3.86
N SER A 518 -28.26 -3.69 3.00
CA SER A 518 -29.33 -4.70 2.86
C SER A 518 -28.81 -6.13 2.64
N TYR A 519 -27.67 -6.28 1.96
CA TYR A 519 -26.99 -7.56 1.71
C TYR A 519 -26.32 -8.22 2.93
N LEU A 520 -26.19 -7.51 4.06
CA LEU A 520 -25.68 -8.04 5.33
C LEU A 520 -26.79 -8.61 6.22
N LYS A 521 -28.07 -8.37 5.88
CA LYS A 521 -29.23 -8.83 6.65
C LYS A 521 -29.51 -10.32 6.47
#